data_AF-A0A6I6AJA0-F1
#
_entry.id   AF-A0A6I6AJA0-F1
#
_cell.length_a   1.000
_cell.length_b   1.000
_cell.length_c   1.000
_cell.angle_alpha   90.00
_cell.angle_beta   90.00
_cell.angle_gamma   90.00
#
_symmetry.space_group_name_H-M   'P 1'
#
loop_
_entity.id
_entity.type
_entity.pdbx_description
1 polymer ?
#
loop_
_entity_poly.entity_id
_entity_poly.type
_entity_poly.pdbx_seq_one_letter_code
_entity_poly.pdbx_strand_id
1 'polypeptide(L)'
;MSSIQKIEIPNNHGTFTFELCHRELNFGGARQGEYYWMDGRKFRNGSGGSNFRSCIDFWWACAEEANEADDLYNQENLVQAEIYSLINTSRAMQNVFLDAHLHKLVGLQPKCESHPPHESQKPSKSAYNLPEEEIMRLRQIVDSRNVLEVQNELEQLFLGDQPEEKDSPQFAEKYESWIKEPLDVFRTGGRQTLQEYIQSELKQKISKHRKRGNNSDSRLFLNMFSYESKVAFYRCYASAWAFILPTLEQYKGVNELSVRFMGMWHHQNQPGEIEGKVYHIFSGQVLSLHPLSAFVLNDSTALSVIGNWVGNPQYQHLIEHNKVADSPEYWEVVLIILIAANEYKQSHQKWDESRGKKELVNSPKVAHEASISNDLSVAENIEDYLAQRSVFCEECAGFLEYQNHLATGGQSVLNLRCRSCGQKRNMKIESADFEKYFFDSSDADCK
;
A
#
# COMPACT_ATOMS: atom_id res chain seq x y z
N MET A 1 6.33 16.64 -14.64
CA MET A 1 5.11 15.81 -14.82
C MET A 1 5.55 14.56 -15.54
N SER A 2 5.26 13.37 -15.01
CA SER A 2 5.57 12.11 -15.70
C SER A 2 4.69 11.99 -16.95
N SER A 3 5.27 11.60 -18.08
CA SER A 3 4.50 11.24 -19.27
C SER A 3 3.76 9.92 -19.01
N ILE A 4 2.47 9.87 -19.38
CA ILE A 4 1.70 8.63 -19.37
C ILE A 4 1.92 7.93 -20.71
N GLN A 5 2.38 6.69 -20.66
CA GLN A 5 2.56 5.82 -21.81
C GLN A 5 1.54 4.69 -21.75
N LYS A 6 0.89 4.38 -22.88
CA LYS A 6 0.04 3.20 -22.99
C LYS A 6 0.84 2.04 -23.57
N ILE A 7 0.67 0.87 -22.98
CA ILE A 7 1.21 -0.40 -23.47
C ILE A 7 0.06 -1.37 -23.65
N GLU A 8 0.07 -2.06 -24.78
CA GLU A 8 -0.92 -3.07 -25.12
C GLU A 8 -0.26 -4.44 -25.07
N ILE A 9 -0.84 -5.34 -24.28
CA ILE A 9 -0.39 -6.72 -24.15
C ILE A 9 -1.48 -7.61 -24.76
N PRO A 10 -1.21 -8.29 -25.89
CA PRO A 10 -2.15 -9.23 -26.47
C PRO A 10 -2.15 -10.56 -25.69
N ASN A 11 -3.31 -11.20 -25.66
CA ASN A 11 -3.55 -12.58 -25.23
C ASN A 11 -4.65 -13.17 -26.15
N ASN A 12 -4.84 -14.49 -26.15
CA ASN A 12 -5.94 -15.18 -26.84
C ASN A 12 -7.34 -14.61 -26.51
N HIS A 13 -7.52 -14.03 -25.33
CA HIS A 13 -8.79 -13.42 -24.89
C HIS A 13 -8.96 -11.94 -25.28
N GLY A 14 -7.95 -11.31 -25.92
CA GLY A 14 -8.02 -9.92 -26.39
C GLY A 14 -6.75 -9.12 -26.10
N THR A 15 -6.88 -7.79 -26.16
CA THR A 15 -5.77 -6.86 -25.90
C THR A 15 -6.00 -6.09 -24.60
N PHE A 16 -5.03 -6.17 -23.69
CA PHE A 16 -5.08 -5.50 -22.40
C PHE A 16 -4.21 -4.24 -22.42
N THR A 17 -4.79 -3.10 -22.07
CA THR A 17 -4.09 -1.81 -22.08
C THR A 17 -3.65 -1.41 -20.67
N PHE A 18 -2.39 -1.04 -20.53
CA PHE A 18 -1.78 -0.54 -19.30
C PHE A 18 -1.26 0.89 -19.48
N GLU A 19 -1.65 1.78 -18.56
CA GLU A 19 -1.14 3.15 -18.46
C GLU A 19 0.04 3.22 -17.49
N LEU A 20 1.23 3.43 -18.02
CA LEU A 20 2.48 3.52 -17.26
C LEU A 20 2.92 4.97 -17.12
N CYS A 21 3.31 5.34 -15.91
CA CYS A 21 4.14 6.51 -15.66
C CYS A 21 5.61 6.15 -15.94
N HIS A 22 6.39 7.17 -16.31
CA HIS A 22 7.81 7.03 -16.62
C HIS A 22 8.64 8.10 -15.89
N ARG A 23 9.86 7.71 -15.46
CA ARG A 23 10.94 8.60 -15.05
C ARG A 23 12.29 7.94 -15.25
N GLU A 24 13.32 8.75 -15.38
CA GLU A 24 14.71 8.28 -15.33
C GLU A 24 15.16 8.09 -13.87
N LEU A 25 16.01 7.10 -13.65
CA LEU A 25 16.68 6.80 -12.39
C LEU A 25 18.19 6.88 -12.58
N ASN A 26 18.87 7.49 -11.60
CA ASN A 26 20.32 7.49 -11.52
C ASN A 26 20.76 6.43 -10.52
N PHE A 27 21.36 5.35 -11.02
CA PHE A 27 21.87 4.21 -10.24
C PHE A 27 23.32 4.42 -9.76
N GLY A 28 23.79 5.66 -9.69
CA GLY A 28 25.15 6.02 -9.30
C GLY A 28 26.18 5.88 -10.42
N GLY A 29 27.27 6.63 -10.31
CA GLY A 29 28.30 6.70 -11.35
C GLY A 29 27.74 7.18 -12.69
N ALA A 30 28.06 6.46 -13.78
CA ALA A 30 27.54 6.73 -15.13
C ALA A 30 26.32 5.86 -15.50
N ARG A 31 25.72 5.15 -14.53
CA ARG A 31 24.60 4.21 -14.77
C ARG A 31 23.26 4.94 -14.71
N GLN A 32 22.64 5.13 -15.87
CA GLN A 32 21.28 5.63 -15.99
C GLN A 32 20.33 4.48 -16.33
N GLY A 33 19.10 4.55 -15.82
CA GLY A 33 18.04 3.64 -16.21
C GLY A 33 16.68 4.31 -16.25
N GLU A 34 15.72 3.58 -16.77
CA GLU A 34 14.33 4.01 -16.90
C GLU A 34 13.48 3.24 -15.90
N TYR A 35 12.52 3.93 -15.30
CA TYR A 35 11.54 3.32 -14.41
C TYR A 35 10.13 3.60 -14.90
N TYR A 36 9.45 2.52 -15.22
CA TYR A 36 8.04 2.50 -15.55
C TYR A 36 7.25 1.97 -14.36
N TRP A 37 6.09 2.56 -14.05
CA TRP A 37 5.21 2.06 -12.99
C TRP A 37 3.74 2.39 -13.28
N MET A 38 2.82 1.65 -12.66
CA MET A 38 1.41 2.02 -12.63
C MET A 38 1.17 2.95 -11.45
N ASP A 39 0.39 4.02 -11.63
CA ASP A 39 0.09 4.93 -10.53
C ASP A 39 -0.79 4.25 -9.46
N GLY A 40 -0.15 3.72 -8.42
CA GLY A 40 -0.84 3.02 -7.32
C GLY A 40 -1.86 3.87 -6.57
N ARG A 41 -1.81 5.20 -6.69
CA ARG A 41 -2.86 6.08 -6.15
C ARG A 41 -4.20 5.84 -6.83
N LYS A 42 -4.21 5.48 -8.12
CA LYS A 42 -5.43 5.21 -8.89
C LYS A 42 -6.13 3.94 -8.41
N PHE A 43 -5.40 2.93 -7.94
CA PHE A 43 -5.98 1.69 -7.38
C PHE A 43 -6.85 1.93 -6.14
N ARG A 44 -6.69 3.08 -5.48
CA ARG A 44 -7.48 3.49 -4.29
C ARG A 44 -8.75 4.26 -4.62
N ASN A 45 -8.95 4.63 -5.87
CA ASN A 45 -10.18 5.30 -6.28
C ASN A 45 -11.31 4.26 -6.38
N GLY A 46 -12.57 4.68 -6.21
CA GLY A 46 -13.70 3.75 -6.26
C GLY A 46 -13.87 2.97 -7.58
N SER A 47 -13.19 3.39 -8.66
CA SER A 47 -13.12 2.68 -9.93
C SER A 47 -11.84 1.86 -10.13
N GLY A 48 -10.87 1.92 -9.21
CA GLY A 48 -9.54 1.32 -9.33
C GLY A 48 -8.62 1.96 -10.39
N GLY A 49 -9.16 2.84 -11.25
CA GLY A 49 -8.44 3.38 -12.40
C GLY A 49 -8.30 2.38 -13.56
N SER A 50 -7.71 2.85 -14.66
CA SER A 50 -7.54 2.11 -15.92
C SER A 50 -6.82 0.78 -15.74
N ASN A 51 -5.77 0.74 -14.92
CA ASN A 51 -4.93 -0.45 -14.77
C ASN A 51 -5.55 -1.53 -13.87
N PHE A 52 -6.45 -1.19 -12.95
CA PHE A 52 -6.98 -2.15 -11.98
C PHE A 52 -7.69 -3.30 -12.69
N ARG A 53 -8.62 -2.94 -13.58
CA ARG A 53 -9.38 -3.88 -14.40
C ARG A 53 -8.46 -4.67 -15.33
N SER A 54 -7.52 -3.99 -16.00
CA SER A 54 -6.54 -4.65 -16.88
C SER A 54 -5.69 -5.68 -16.15
N CYS A 55 -5.23 -5.42 -14.92
CA CYS A 55 -4.45 -6.39 -14.15
C CYS A 55 -5.26 -7.65 -13.83
N ILE A 56 -6.50 -7.50 -13.35
CA ILE A 56 -7.36 -8.64 -12.96
C ILE A 56 -7.80 -9.42 -14.21
N ASP A 57 -8.22 -8.74 -15.28
CA ASP A 57 -8.64 -9.40 -16.51
C ASP A 57 -7.50 -10.11 -17.21
N PHE A 58 -6.33 -9.48 -17.29
CA PHE A 58 -5.15 -10.10 -17.87
C PHE A 58 -4.75 -11.36 -17.08
N TRP A 59 -4.69 -11.25 -15.75
CA TRP A 59 -4.34 -12.39 -14.90
C TRP A 59 -5.32 -13.55 -15.06
N TRP A 60 -6.63 -13.26 -15.09
CA TRP A 60 -7.65 -14.29 -15.29
C TRP A 60 -7.60 -14.92 -16.69
N ALA A 61 -7.38 -14.12 -17.74
CA ALA A 61 -7.18 -14.64 -19.09
C ALA A 61 -5.96 -15.58 -19.18
N CYS A 62 -4.87 -15.26 -18.49
CA CYS A 62 -3.72 -16.16 -18.37
C CYS A 62 -4.08 -17.47 -17.65
N ALA A 63 -4.89 -17.43 -16.59
CA ALA A 63 -5.35 -18.63 -15.90
C ALA A 63 -6.27 -19.49 -16.79
N GLU A 64 -7.15 -18.87 -17.58
CA GLU A 64 -7.98 -19.56 -18.58
C GLU A 64 -7.12 -20.22 -19.68
N GLU A 65 -6.15 -19.50 -20.22
CA GLU A 65 -5.22 -20.01 -21.24
C GLU A 65 -4.36 -21.17 -20.74
N ALA A 66 -3.93 -21.11 -19.47
CA ALA A 66 -3.20 -22.19 -18.80
C ALA A 66 -4.10 -23.38 -18.41
N ASN A 67 -5.41 -23.29 -18.63
CA ASN A 67 -6.41 -24.28 -18.20
C ASN A 67 -6.43 -24.49 -16.66
N GLU A 68 -6.19 -23.41 -15.93
CA GLU A 68 -6.17 -23.35 -14.45
C GLU A 68 -7.35 -22.55 -13.88
N ALA A 69 -8.34 -22.19 -14.69
CA ALA A 69 -9.54 -21.47 -14.25
C ALA A 69 -10.43 -22.27 -13.28
N ASP A 70 -10.35 -23.61 -13.35
CA ASP A 70 -11.06 -24.52 -12.44
C ASP A 70 -10.30 -24.76 -11.11
N ASP A 71 -9.05 -24.27 -11.00
CA ASP A 71 -8.28 -24.37 -9.76
C ASP A 71 -8.90 -23.50 -8.65
N LEU A 72 -9.13 -24.11 -7.49
CA LEU A 72 -9.82 -23.46 -6.37
C LEU A 72 -9.08 -22.22 -5.88
N TYR A 73 -7.75 -22.27 -5.82
CA TYR A 73 -6.93 -21.14 -5.36
C TYR A 73 -6.99 -19.98 -6.35
N ASN A 74 -7.01 -20.27 -7.66
CA ASN A 74 -7.15 -19.22 -8.67
C ASN A 74 -8.53 -18.57 -8.63
N GLN A 75 -9.61 -19.33 -8.42
CA GLN A 75 -10.95 -18.76 -8.26
C GLN A 75 -11.06 -17.88 -7.01
N GLU A 76 -10.49 -18.35 -5.90
CA GLU A 76 -10.45 -17.57 -4.67
C GLU A 76 -9.63 -16.29 -4.83
N ASN A 77 -8.44 -16.36 -5.46
CA ASN A 77 -7.62 -15.18 -5.75
C ASN A 77 -8.37 -14.18 -6.64
N LEU A 78 -9.10 -14.65 -7.68
CA LEU A 78 -9.94 -13.78 -8.51
C LEU A 78 -10.98 -13.04 -7.66
N VAL A 79 -11.73 -13.79 -6.85
CA VAL A 79 -12.80 -13.24 -6.00
C VAL A 79 -12.22 -12.18 -5.06
N GLN A 80 -11.13 -12.49 -4.37
CA GLN A 80 -10.45 -11.57 -3.46
C GLN A 80 -9.95 -10.31 -4.19
N ALA A 81 -9.33 -10.46 -5.36
CA ALA A 81 -8.85 -9.33 -6.16
C ALA A 81 -10.01 -8.42 -6.63
N GLU A 82 -11.16 -8.98 -7.01
CA GLU A 82 -12.36 -8.21 -7.36
C GLU A 82 -12.90 -7.42 -6.16
N ILE A 83 -12.91 -8.05 -4.97
CA ILE A 83 -13.36 -7.43 -3.72
C ILE A 83 -12.44 -6.26 -3.32
N TYR A 84 -11.14 -6.31 -3.64
CA TYR A 84 -10.18 -5.24 -3.30
C TYR A 84 -10.66 -3.85 -3.74
N SER A 85 -11.35 -3.74 -4.89
CA SER A 85 -11.92 -2.47 -5.40
C SER A 85 -12.87 -1.77 -4.41
N LEU A 86 -13.59 -2.56 -3.61
CA LEU A 86 -14.60 -2.07 -2.68
C LEU A 86 -13.97 -1.61 -1.35
N ILE A 87 -12.98 -2.35 -0.87
CA ILE A 87 -12.39 -2.20 0.46
C ILE A 87 -11.20 -1.23 0.48
N ASN A 88 -10.46 -1.11 -0.61
CA ASN A 88 -9.29 -0.23 -0.71
C ASN A 88 -9.62 1.29 -0.62
N THR A 89 -10.90 1.63 -0.64
CA THR A 89 -11.39 3.02 -0.56
C THR A 89 -11.37 3.59 0.87
N SER A 90 -11.18 2.76 1.90
CA SER A 90 -11.30 3.15 3.31
C SER A 90 -9.96 3.10 4.03
N ARG A 91 -9.46 4.27 4.47
CA ARG A 91 -8.21 4.40 5.21
C ARG A 91 -8.19 3.62 6.52
N ALA A 92 -9.32 3.61 7.24
CA ALA A 92 -9.45 2.89 8.50
C ALA A 92 -9.22 1.38 8.40
N MET A 93 -9.21 0.82 7.18
CA MET A 93 -8.99 -0.59 6.89
C MET A 93 -7.59 -0.95 6.40
N GLN A 94 -6.68 0.03 6.36
CA GLN A 94 -5.31 -0.12 5.88
C GLN A 94 -4.28 -0.20 7.03
N ASN A 95 -4.75 -0.43 8.26
CA ASN A 95 -3.87 -0.47 9.44
C ASN A 95 -3.01 -1.75 9.53
N VAL A 96 -3.37 -2.83 8.83
CA VAL A 96 -2.63 -4.11 8.86
C VAL A 96 -1.35 -4.08 8.02
N PHE A 97 -1.32 -3.27 6.96
CA PHE A 97 -0.10 -2.98 6.21
C PHE A 97 -0.10 -1.50 5.91
N LEU A 98 0.72 -0.77 6.65
CA LEU A 98 0.87 0.67 6.55
C LEU A 98 1.06 1.06 5.07
N ASP A 99 0.07 1.73 4.49
CA ASP A 99 0.04 2.03 3.06
C ASP A 99 0.75 3.34 2.73
N ALA A 100 1.16 3.52 1.47
CA ALA A 100 2.01 4.63 1.03
C ALA A 100 1.42 6.02 1.31
N HIS A 101 1.59 6.51 2.53
CA HIS A 101 1.33 7.87 2.95
C HIS A 101 2.55 8.70 2.58
N LEU A 102 2.60 9.05 1.29
CA LEU A 102 3.56 10.01 0.79
C LEU A 102 3.18 11.39 1.30
N HIS A 103 3.72 11.76 2.46
CA HIS A 103 3.84 13.17 2.81
C HIS A 103 4.71 13.83 1.74
N LYS A 104 4.18 14.90 1.11
CA LYS A 104 4.96 15.77 0.21
C LYS A 104 6.22 16.34 0.90
N LEU A 105 6.33 16.23 2.22
CA LEU A 105 7.49 16.67 3.01
C LEU A 105 8.74 15.82 2.78
N VAL A 106 8.64 14.60 2.24
CA VAL A 106 9.83 13.80 1.87
C VAL A 106 10.55 14.41 0.65
N GLY A 107 9.91 15.31 -0.11
CA GLY A 107 10.51 16.01 -1.26
C GLY A 107 10.37 17.53 -1.27
N LEU A 108 9.62 18.13 -0.35
CA LEU A 108 9.60 19.58 -0.18
C LEU A 108 10.78 19.96 0.70
N GLN A 109 11.84 20.48 0.08
CA GLN A 109 12.72 21.40 0.79
C GLN A 109 11.83 22.40 1.54
N PRO A 110 12.10 22.68 2.83
CA PRO A 110 11.45 23.80 3.49
C PRO A 110 11.69 25.00 2.58
N LYS A 111 10.62 25.64 2.10
CA LYS A 111 10.76 26.95 1.47
C LYS A 111 11.32 27.85 2.56
N CYS A 112 12.64 27.97 2.56
CA CYS A 112 13.36 28.92 3.39
C CYS A 112 12.80 30.29 3.01
N GLU A 113 12.09 30.91 3.94
CA GLU A 113 11.65 32.28 3.80
C GLU A 113 12.90 33.15 3.59
N SER A 114 13.12 33.55 2.34
CA SER A 114 13.84 34.75 1.92
C SER A 114 15.01 35.22 2.80
N HIS A 115 16.14 34.52 2.75
CA HIS A 115 17.43 35.13 3.11
C HIS A 115 18.48 34.88 2.01
N PRO A 116 19.41 35.83 1.76
CA PRO A 116 20.28 35.83 0.59
C PRO A 116 21.38 34.76 0.67
N PRO A 117 21.99 34.39 -0.47
CA PRO A 117 22.88 33.25 -0.55
C PRO A 117 24.26 33.60 0.00
N HIS A 118 24.68 32.94 1.08
CA HIS A 118 26.08 32.79 1.43
C HIS A 118 26.45 31.32 1.54
N GLU A 119 27.51 31.00 0.79
CA GLU A 119 28.38 29.84 0.69
C GLU A 119 28.17 28.62 1.62
N SER A 120 28.34 27.45 1.01
CA SER A 120 28.37 26.09 1.59
C SER A 120 27.02 25.46 1.97
N GLN A 121 26.22 25.15 0.95
CA GLN A 121 25.13 24.18 1.11
C GLN A 121 25.71 22.80 1.44
N LYS A 122 25.74 22.47 2.75
CA LYS A 122 25.87 21.09 3.21
C LYS A 122 24.73 20.26 2.61
N PRO A 123 24.96 18.99 2.20
CA PRO A 123 23.89 18.11 1.77
C PRO A 123 22.83 18.06 2.88
N SER A 124 21.59 18.42 2.55
CA SER A 124 20.49 18.45 3.50
C SER A 124 20.29 17.04 4.02
N LYS A 125 20.61 16.81 5.31
CA LYS A 125 20.27 15.56 6.00
C LYS A 125 18.77 15.31 5.80
N SER A 126 18.40 14.14 5.28
CA SER A 126 17.01 13.74 5.19
C SER A 126 16.37 13.89 6.59
N ALA A 127 15.17 14.46 6.64
CA ALA A 127 14.45 14.72 7.88
C ALA A 127 14.10 13.44 8.67
N TYR A 128 14.36 12.27 8.08
CA TYR A 128 13.97 10.97 8.58
C TYR A 128 15.14 10.01 8.77
N ASN A 129 16.39 10.49 8.82
CA ASN A 129 17.54 9.62 9.08
C ASN A 129 17.38 8.86 10.41
N LEU A 130 17.53 7.54 10.34
CA LEU A 130 17.60 6.70 11.54
C LEU A 130 18.83 7.08 12.39
N PRO A 131 18.76 6.93 13.73
CA PRO A 131 19.94 7.01 14.58
C PRO A 131 21.01 5.98 14.14
N GLU A 132 22.28 6.33 14.28
CA GLU A 132 23.39 5.44 13.91
C GLU A 132 23.31 4.08 14.61
N GLU A 133 22.88 4.07 15.87
CA GLU A 133 22.67 2.85 16.66
C GLU A 133 21.66 1.90 16.01
N GLU A 134 20.58 2.44 15.43
CA GLU A 134 19.55 1.65 14.75
C GLU A 134 20.06 1.13 13.41
N ILE A 135 20.81 1.94 12.66
CA ILE A 135 21.46 1.51 11.41
C ILE A 135 22.46 0.38 11.71
N MET A 136 23.23 0.50 12.79
CA MET A 136 24.16 -0.55 13.24
C MET A 136 23.42 -1.83 13.63
N ARG A 137 22.28 -1.74 14.33
CA ARG A 137 21.43 -2.91 14.65
C ARG A 137 20.95 -3.62 13.38
N LEU A 138 20.38 -2.87 12.43
CA LEU A 138 19.90 -3.42 11.16
C LEU A 138 21.03 -4.05 10.35
N ARG A 139 22.22 -3.43 10.36
CA ARG A 139 23.42 -3.99 9.72
C ARG A 139 23.84 -5.31 10.37
N GLN A 140 23.83 -5.41 11.71
CA GLN A 140 24.12 -6.67 12.40
C GLN A 140 23.14 -7.80 12.00
N ILE A 141 21.85 -7.48 11.88
CA ILE A 141 20.83 -8.44 11.40
C ILE A 141 21.12 -8.89 9.96
N VAL A 142 21.47 -7.97 9.07
CA VAL A 142 21.80 -8.29 7.67
C VAL A 142 23.12 -9.07 7.54
N ASP A 143 24.10 -8.73 8.37
CA ASP A 143 25.41 -9.39 8.40
C ASP A 143 25.32 -10.80 9.02
N SER A 144 24.28 -11.10 9.80
CA SER A 144 24.01 -12.47 10.28
C SER A 144 23.66 -13.42 9.14
N ARG A 145 23.23 -12.87 7.98
CA ARG A 145 22.78 -13.63 6.79
C ARG A 145 21.64 -14.60 7.10
N ASN A 146 20.97 -14.43 8.23
CA ASN A 146 19.85 -15.27 8.64
C ASN A 146 18.57 -14.76 7.99
N VAL A 147 18.13 -15.44 6.93
CA VAL A 147 16.93 -15.05 6.17
C VAL A 147 15.69 -14.94 7.06
N LEU A 148 15.51 -15.85 8.02
CA LEU A 148 14.35 -15.83 8.93
C LEU A 148 14.40 -14.62 9.86
N GLU A 149 15.57 -14.24 10.35
CA GLU A 149 15.73 -13.05 11.20
C GLU A 149 15.39 -11.77 10.44
N VAL A 150 15.85 -11.66 9.20
CA VAL A 150 15.50 -10.52 8.32
C VAL A 150 14.02 -10.49 7.98
N GLN A 151 13.42 -11.65 7.69
CA GLN A 151 11.99 -11.73 7.40
C GLN A 151 11.14 -11.34 8.60
N ASN A 152 11.47 -11.84 9.79
CA ASN A 152 10.82 -11.43 11.03
C ASN A 152 10.93 -9.91 11.23
N GLU A 153 12.09 -9.31 10.97
CA GLU A 153 12.24 -7.86 11.06
C GLU A 153 11.35 -7.13 10.05
N LEU A 154 11.32 -7.55 8.78
CA LEU A 154 10.43 -6.97 7.76
C LEU A 154 8.95 -7.13 8.14
N GLU A 155 8.57 -8.31 8.62
CA GLU A 155 7.22 -8.58 9.12
C GLU A 155 6.86 -7.64 10.26
N GLN A 156 7.73 -7.43 11.26
CA GLN A 156 7.49 -6.49 12.35
C GLN A 156 7.46 -5.01 11.92
N LEU A 157 8.06 -4.69 10.78
CA LEU A 157 8.04 -3.34 10.22
C LEU A 157 6.79 -3.09 9.38
N PHE A 158 6.24 -4.12 8.75
CA PHE A 158 5.15 -3.99 7.81
C PHE A 158 3.79 -4.45 8.33
N LEU A 159 3.75 -5.48 9.19
CA LEU A 159 2.55 -5.94 9.86
C LEU A 159 2.14 -4.92 10.92
N GLY A 160 0.91 -4.43 10.78
CA GLY A 160 0.20 -3.73 11.84
C GLY A 160 -0.56 -4.69 12.74
N ASP A 161 -1.68 -4.23 13.31
CA ASP A 161 -2.48 -5.00 14.26
C ASP A 161 -2.82 -6.40 13.72
N GLN A 162 -2.45 -7.45 14.48
CA GLN A 162 -2.76 -8.85 14.20
C GLN A 162 -3.73 -9.39 15.26
N PRO A 163 -4.57 -10.41 14.92
CA PRO A 163 -5.30 -11.13 15.94
C PRO A 163 -4.33 -11.83 16.90
N GLU A 164 -4.72 -11.96 18.17
CA GLU A 164 -3.98 -12.81 19.10
C GLU A 164 -4.03 -14.27 18.59
N GLU A 165 -2.99 -15.05 18.86
CA GLU A 165 -2.87 -16.43 18.37
C GLU A 165 -4.08 -17.31 18.74
N LYS A 166 -4.68 -17.05 19.91
CA LYS A 166 -5.89 -17.75 20.39
C LYS A 166 -7.14 -17.44 19.56
N ASP A 167 -7.19 -16.27 18.91
CA ASP A 167 -8.33 -15.78 18.14
C ASP A 167 -8.17 -16.10 16.63
N SER A 168 -6.96 -16.46 16.18
CA SER A 168 -6.66 -16.83 14.79
C SER A 168 -7.65 -17.83 14.16
N PRO A 169 -8.07 -18.92 14.84
CA PRO A 169 -9.04 -19.85 14.26
C PRO A 169 -10.40 -19.19 13.97
N GLN A 170 -10.87 -18.31 14.86
CA GLN A 170 -12.12 -17.59 14.68
C GLN A 170 -12.05 -16.63 13.49
N PHE A 171 -10.90 -15.96 13.31
CA PHE A 171 -10.65 -15.10 12.16
C PHE A 171 -10.64 -15.90 10.86
N ALA A 172 -10.01 -17.08 10.84
CA ALA A 172 -9.99 -17.97 9.68
C ALA A 172 -11.40 -18.46 9.31
N GLU A 173 -12.18 -18.95 10.27
CA GLU A 173 -13.57 -19.38 10.02
C GLU A 173 -14.43 -18.23 9.47
N LYS A 174 -14.28 -17.03 10.06
CA LYS A 174 -15.00 -15.85 9.61
C LYS A 174 -14.56 -15.44 8.21
N TYR A 175 -13.28 -15.53 7.90
CA TYR A 175 -12.72 -15.26 6.58
C TYR A 175 -13.31 -16.20 5.52
N GLU A 176 -13.27 -17.51 5.77
CA GLU A 176 -13.86 -18.53 4.89
C GLU A 176 -15.33 -18.25 4.63
N SER A 177 -16.10 -17.89 5.67
CA SER A 177 -17.52 -17.57 5.52
C SER A 177 -17.78 -16.32 4.65
N TRP A 178 -16.83 -15.38 4.61
CA TRP A 178 -16.93 -14.17 3.82
C TRP A 178 -16.53 -14.37 2.35
N ILE A 179 -15.65 -15.33 2.07
CA ILE A 179 -15.21 -15.67 0.72
C ILE A 179 -16.16 -16.67 0.05
N LYS A 180 -16.73 -17.61 0.81
CA LYS A 180 -17.58 -18.68 0.28
C LYS A 180 -18.74 -18.17 -0.56
N GLU A 181 -19.48 -17.18 -0.06
CA GLU A 181 -20.67 -16.65 -0.73
C GLU A 181 -20.33 -15.96 -2.08
N PRO A 182 -19.38 -15.01 -2.15
CA PRO A 182 -18.87 -14.51 -3.43
C PRO A 182 -18.36 -15.61 -4.39
N LEU A 183 -17.70 -16.64 -3.86
CA LEU A 183 -17.17 -17.74 -4.66
C LEU A 183 -18.29 -18.59 -5.28
N ASP A 184 -19.35 -18.89 -4.53
CA ASP A 184 -20.53 -19.59 -5.04
C ASP A 184 -21.27 -18.76 -6.11
N VAL A 185 -21.36 -17.44 -5.90
CA VAL A 185 -21.91 -16.49 -6.89
C VAL A 185 -21.08 -16.52 -8.18
N PHE A 186 -19.76 -16.45 -8.07
CA PHE A 186 -18.85 -16.53 -9.21
C PHE A 186 -19.00 -17.85 -9.96
N ARG A 187 -19.04 -19.00 -9.26
CA ARG A 187 -19.19 -20.32 -9.89
C ARG A 187 -20.52 -20.50 -10.62
N THR A 188 -21.58 -19.89 -10.10
CA THR A 188 -22.93 -20.05 -10.67
C THR A 188 -23.18 -19.08 -11.83
N GLY A 189 -22.72 -17.85 -11.70
CA GLY A 189 -23.07 -16.75 -12.63
C GLY A 189 -21.88 -16.05 -13.29
N GLY A 190 -20.65 -16.53 -13.07
CA GLY A 190 -19.44 -15.95 -13.62
C GLY A 190 -19.08 -14.58 -13.04
N ARG A 191 -18.12 -13.91 -13.70
CA ARG A 191 -17.50 -12.65 -13.24
C ARG A 191 -18.47 -11.48 -13.19
N GLN A 192 -19.39 -11.40 -14.15
CA GLN A 192 -20.38 -10.31 -14.17
C GLN A 192 -21.29 -10.37 -12.94
N THR A 193 -21.83 -11.56 -12.64
CA THR A 193 -22.70 -11.76 -11.47
C THR A 193 -21.94 -11.51 -10.16
N LEU A 194 -20.66 -11.91 -10.09
CA LEU A 194 -19.79 -11.57 -8.96
C LEU A 194 -19.66 -10.05 -8.78
N GLN A 195 -19.40 -9.30 -9.86
CA GLN A 195 -19.28 -7.84 -9.79
C GLN A 195 -20.58 -7.16 -9.33
N GLU A 196 -21.73 -7.64 -9.82
CA GLU A 196 -23.05 -7.17 -9.39
C GLU A 196 -23.27 -7.43 -7.89
N TYR A 197 -22.93 -8.63 -7.41
CA TYR A 197 -22.98 -8.98 -5.99
C TYR A 197 -22.05 -8.10 -5.13
N ILE A 198 -20.81 -7.88 -5.58
CA ILE A 198 -19.84 -7.04 -4.86
C ILE A 198 -20.37 -5.61 -4.71
N GLN A 199 -20.90 -5.02 -5.79
CA GLN A 199 -21.39 -3.64 -5.79
C GLN A 199 -22.72 -3.46 -5.05
N SER A 200 -23.46 -4.53 -4.82
CA SER A 200 -24.74 -4.52 -4.12
C SER A 200 -24.63 -5.10 -2.70
N GLU A 201 -24.74 -6.41 -2.57
CA GLU A 201 -24.87 -7.14 -1.31
C GLU A 201 -23.62 -7.03 -0.44
N LEU A 202 -22.44 -7.29 -0.99
CA LEU A 202 -21.19 -7.24 -0.22
C LEU A 202 -20.89 -5.83 0.27
N LYS A 203 -21.08 -4.82 -0.59
CA LYS A 203 -20.95 -3.40 -0.21
C LYS A 203 -21.86 -3.04 0.96
N GLN A 204 -23.10 -3.52 0.97
CA GLN A 204 -24.01 -3.32 2.11
C GLN A 204 -23.55 -4.09 3.36
N LYS A 205 -23.09 -5.34 3.22
CA LYS A 205 -22.57 -6.18 4.31
C LYS A 205 -21.36 -5.52 5.00
N ILE A 206 -20.42 -5.00 4.21
CA ILE A 206 -19.25 -4.25 4.67
C ILE A 206 -19.67 -2.93 5.33
N SER A 207 -20.57 -2.16 4.71
CA SER A 207 -21.06 -0.90 5.29
C SER A 207 -21.74 -1.12 6.65
N LYS A 208 -22.53 -2.19 6.81
CA LYS A 208 -23.16 -2.57 8.08
C LYS A 208 -22.12 -2.97 9.12
N HIS A 209 -21.11 -3.75 8.75
CA HIS A 209 -20.02 -4.11 9.66
C HIS A 209 -19.21 -2.90 10.13
N ARG A 210 -18.94 -1.94 9.23
CA ARG A 210 -18.28 -0.67 9.58
C ARG A 210 -19.09 0.17 10.57
N LYS A 211 -20.41 0.26 10.38
CA LYS A 211 -21.30 1.06 11.24
C LYS A 211 -21.44 0.53 12.66
N ARG A 212 -21.17 -0.75 12.90
CA ARG A 212 -21.12 -1.33 14.27
C ARG A 212 -19.79 -1.00 14.98
N GLY A 213 -19.12 0.07 14.55
CA GLY A 213 -17.68 0.35 14.62
C GLY A 213 -17.07 0.64 15.99
N ASN A 214 -17.76 0.34 17.09
CA ASN A 214 -17.16 0.37 18.44
C ASN A 214 -16.57 -1.00 18.85
N ASN A 215 -16.69 -2.03 18.01
CA ASN A 215 -16.09 -3.34 18.25
C ASN A 215 -14.73 -3.47 17.54
N SER A 216 -13.65 -3.50 18.32
CA SER A 216 -12.26 -3.70 17.88
C SER A 216 -12.08 -4.89 16.95
N ASP A 217 -12.74 -6.01 17.24
CA ASP A 217 -12.55 -7.28 16.53
C ASP A 217 -13.18 -7.22 15.14
N SER A 218 -14.28 -6.49 15.00
CA SER A 218 -14.91 -6.26 13.70
C SER A 218 -14.04 -5.39 12.80
N ARG A 219 -13.38 -4.38 13.38
CA ARG A 219 -12.42 -3.55 12.66
C ARG A 219 -11.17 -4.34 12.27
N LEU A 220 -10.58 -5.06 13.23
CA LEU A 220 -9.42 -5.92 12.98
C LEU A 220 -9.70 -6.94 11.88
N PHE A 221 -10.87 -7.60 11.92
CA PHE A 221 -11.26 -8.53 10.86
C PHE A 221 -11.36 -7.86 9.49
N LEU A 222 -12.00 -6.69 9.39
CA LEU A 222 -12.10 -5.96 8.13
C LEU A 222 -10.73 -5.53 7.60
N ASN A 223 -9.78 -5.20 8.48
CA ASN A 223 -8.41 -4.88 8.09
C ASN A 223 -7.69 -6.11 7.53
N MET A 224 -7.80 -7.26 8.20
CA MET A 224 -7.21 -8.53 7.75
C MET A 224 -7.82 -8.97 6.42
N PHE A 225 -9.15 -8.94 6.30
CA PHE A 225 -9.85 -9.22 5.06
C PHE A 225 -9.43 -8.27 3.93
N SER A 226 -9.19 -7.00 4.27
CA SER A 226 -8.69 -6.01 3.32
C SER A 226 -7.26 -6.29 2.86
N TYR A 227 -6.43 -6.81 3.75
CA TYR A 227 -5.06 -7.20 3.45
C TYR A 227 -5.02 -8.40 2.49
N GLU A 228 -5.77 -9.46 2.76
CA GLU A 228 -5.80 -10.64 1.87
C GLU A 228 -6.25 -10.28 0.45
N SER A 229 -7.30 -9.47 0.33
CA SER A 229 -7.78 -8.99 -0.98
C SER A 229 -6.74 -8.12 -1.70
N LYS A 230 -5.96 -7.34 -0.95
CA LYS A 230 -4.84 -6.55 -1.50
C LYS A 230 -3.72 -7.46 -2.02
N VAL A 231 -3.35 -8.49 -1.27
CA VAL A 231 -2.36 -9.49 -1.68
C VAL A 231 -2.81 -10.20 -2.96
N ALA A 232 -4.07 -10.59 -3.05
CA ALA A 232 -4.63 -11.21 -4.25
C ALA A 232 -4.56 -10.28 -5.49
N PHE A 233 -4.87 -8.99 -5.32
CA PHE A 233 -4.67 -8.01 -6.39
C PHE A 233 -3.19 -7.81 -6.75
N TYR A 234 -2.29 -7.81 -5.76
CA TYR A 234 -0.85 -7.66 -5.99
C TYR A 234 -0.29 -8.82 -6.80
N ARG A 235 -0.86 -10.02 -6.69
CA ARG A 235 -0.55 -11.15 -7.57
C ARG A 235 -0.95 -10.87 -9.01
N CYS A 236 -2.14 -10.32 -9.25
CA CYS A 236 -2.58 -9.90 -10.58
C CYS A 236 -1.66 -8.81 -11.16
N TYR A 237 -1.28 -7.84 -10.33
CA TYR A 237 -0.33 -6.77 -10.69
C TYR A 237 1.03 -7.31 -11.11
N ALA A 238 1.65 -8.15 -10.26
CA ALA A 238 2.96 -8.71 -10.51
C ALA A 238 2.97 -9.60 -11.77
N SER A 239 1.88 -10.36 -11.99
CA SER A 239 1.69 -11.15 -13.20
C SER A 239 1.65 -10.27 -14.45
N ALA A 240 0.92 -9.14 -14.45
CA ALA A 240 0.92 -8.21 -15.57
C ALA A 240 2.34 -7.70 -15.89
N TRP A 241 3.15 -7.39 -14.87
CA TRP A 241 4.54 -6.95 -15.07
C TRP A 241 5.45 -7.99 -15.69
N ALA A 242 5.20 -9.29 -15.48
CA ALA A 242 5.95 -10.35 -16.14
C ALA A 242 5.84 -10.31 -17.68
N PHE A 243 4.76 -9.72 -18.22
CA PHE A 243 4.55 -9.55 -19.67
C PHE A 243 4.82 -8.12 -20.17
N ILE A 244 4.62 -7.12 -19.31
CA ILE A 244 4.96 -5.73 -19.62
C ILE A 244 6.47 -5.55 -19.78
N LEU A 245 7.30 -6.19 -18.96
CA LEU A 245 8.76 -6.01 -19.00
C LEU A 245 9.39 -6.45 -20.33
N PRO A 246 9.14 -7.66 -20.86
CA PRO A 246 9.65 -8.05 -22.17
C PRO A 246 9.16 -7.10 -23.28
N THR A 247 7.93 -6.61 -23.18
CA THR A 247 7.36 -5.66 -24.15
C THR A 247 8.09 -4.31 -24.10
N LEU A 248 8.42 -3.81 -22.91
CA LEU A 248 9.21 -2.59 -22.73
C LEU A 248 10.63 -2.75 -23.29
N GLU A 249 11.29 -3.86 -22.98
CA GLU A 249 12.62 -4.18 -23.51
C GLU A 249 12.61 -4.21 -25.05
N GLN A 250 11.69 -4.99 -25.64
CA GLN A 250 11.62 -5.21 -27.08
C GLN A 250 11.23 -3.95 -27.87
N TYR A 251 10.20 -3.23 -27.43
CA TYR A 251 9.58 -2.16 -28.24
C TYR A 251 9.97 -0.75 -27.81
N LYS A 252 10.51 -0.58 -26.60
CA LYS A 252 10.97 0.72 -26.09
C LYS A 252 12.47 0.78 -25.87
N GLY A 253 13.18 -0.34 -26.06
CA GLY A 253 14.64 -0.39 -25.92
C GLY A 253 15.10 -0.14 -24.48
N VAL A 254 14.24 -0.45 -23.51
CA VAL A 254 14.57 -0.31 -22.09
C VAL A 254 15.79 -1.17 -21.79
N ASN A 255 16.82 -0.55 -21.21
CA ASN A 255 18.09 -1.24 -21.00
C ASN A 255 18.00 -2.35 -19.95
N GLU A 256 18.94 -3.30 -20.02
CA GLU A 256 18.98 -4.48 -19.15
C GLU A 256 18.99 -4.12 -17.65
N LEU A 257 19.72 -3.07 -17.26
CA LEU A 257 19.77 -2.60 -15.87
C LEU A 257 18.37 -2.23 -15.36
N SER A 258 17.59 -1.54 -16.20
CA SER A 258 16.23 -1.10 -15.91
C SER A 258 15.25 -2.27 -15.87
N VAL A 259 15.39 -3.23 -16.79
CA VAL A 259 14.60 -4.47 -16.79
C VAL A 259 14.84 -5.26 -15.50
N ARG A 260 16.10 -5.48 -15.10
CA ARG A 260 16.46 -6.19 -13.86
C ARG A 260 15.93 -5.45 -12.62
N PHE A 261 16.10 -4.12 -12.59
CA PHE A 261 15.54 -3.31 -11.51
C PHE A 261 14.03 -3.45 -11.40
N MET A 262 13.30 -3.23 -12.50
CA MET A 262 11.85 -3.34 -12.50
C MET A 262 11.35 -4.77 -12.25
N GLY A 263 12.09 -5.78 -12.69
CA GLY A 263 11.85 -7.18 -12.35
C GLY A 263 11.89 -7.40 -10.84
N MET A 264 12.94 -6.94 -10.17
CA MET A 264 13.01 -7.00 -8.70
C MET A 264 11.93 -6.14 -8.01
N TRP A 265 11.58 -4.98 -8.59
CA TRP A 265 10.74 -3.97 -7.94
C TRP A 265 9.22 -4.22 -8.07
N HIS A 266 8.78 -4.76 -9.21
CA HIS A 266 7.36 -5.01 -9.51
C HIS A 266 6.94 -6.48 -9.34
N HIS A 267 7.89 -7.41 -9.30
CA HIS A 267 7.55 -8.81 -9.10
C HIS A 267 7.14 -9.07 -7.65
N GLN A 268 6.23 -10.02 -7.46
CA GLN A 268 5.91 -10.57 -6.16
C GLN A 268 6.72 -11.85 -6.03
N ASN A 269 7.77 -11.83 -5.20
CA ASN A 269 8.56 -13.02 -4.95
C ASN A 269 7.62 -14.08 -4.35
N GLN A 270 7.48 -15.23 -5.00
CA GLN A 270 6.69 -16.32 -4.44
C GLN A 270 7.42 -16.87 -3.22
N PRO A 271 6.70 -17.28 -2.15
CA PRO A 271 7.31 -18.04 -1.06
C PRO A 271 7.77 -19.37 -1.63
N GLY A 272 9.05 -19.43 -2.00
CA GLY A 272 9.71 -20.69 -2.31
C GLY A 272 10.17 -21.32 -1.01
N GLU A 273 9.60 -22.46 -0.63
CA GLU A 273 10.23 -23.41 0.27
C GLU A 273 10.90 -24.51 -0.57
N ILE A 274 12.22 -24.59 -0.52
CA ILE A 274 12.98 -25.75 -1.01
C ILE A 274 13.67 -26.34 0.22
N GLU A 275 13.42 -27.62 0.53
CA GLU A 275 14.01 -28.30 1.69
C GLU A 275 13.75 -27.59 3.04
N GLY A 276 12.62 -26.90 3.19
CA GLY A 276 12.24 -26.19 4.43
C GLY A 276 12.99 -24.88 4.68
N LYS A 277 13.63 -24.31 3.65
CA LYS A 277 14.26 -22.98 3.70
C LYS A 277 13.43 -21.98 2.90
N VAL A 278 13.20 -20.80 3.46
CA VAL A 278 12.59 -19.68 2.73
C VAL A 278 13.67 -18.97 1.92
N TYR A 279 13.50 -18.85 0.59
CA TYR A 279 14.59 -18.37 -0.29
C TYR A 279 14.55 -16.87 -0.60
N HIS A 280 13.39 -16.21 -0.44
CA HIS A 280 13.24 -14.81 -0.80
C HIS A 280 12.76 -13.95 0.38
N ILE A 281 13.65 -13.05 0.82
CA ILE A 281 13.42 -12.13 1.95
C ILE A 281 12.17 -11.25 1.73
N PHE A 282 11.89 -10.87 0.48
CA PHE A 282 10.72 -10.06 0.11
C PHE A 282 9.55 -10.89 -0.41
N SER A 283 9.42 -12.13 0.06
CA SER A 283 8.31 -13.01 -0.31
C SER A 283 6.95 -12.34 -0.07
N GLY A 284 6.04 -12.46 -1.05
CA GLY A 284 4.70 -11.86 -1.00
C GLY A 284 4.64 -10.35 -1.19
N GLN A 285 5.78 -9.64 -1.16
CA GLN A 285 5.83 -8.18 -1.26
C GLN A 285 6.02 -7.70 -2.70
N VAL A 286 5.28 -6.66 -3.09
CA VAL A 286 5.49 -5.89 -4.32
C VAL A 286 6.03 -4.52 -3.93
N LEU A 287 7.36 -4.35 -3.97
CA LEU A 287 8.05 -3.17 -3.45
C LEU A 287 7.57 -1.88 -4.12
N SER A 288 7.24 -1.93 -5.41
CA SER A 288 6.73 -0.79 -6.18
C SER A 288 5.39 -0.23 -5.72
N LEU A 289 4.59 -1.05 -5.04
CA LEU A 289 3.32 -0.63 -4.44
C LEU A 289 3.45 -0.38 -2.93
N HIS A 290 4.64 -0.63 -2.36
CA HIS A 290 4.91 -0.42 -0.95
C HIS A 290 5.30 1.05 -0.67
N PRO A 291 4.86 1.66 0.45
CA PRO A 291 5.27 3.01 0.91
C PRO A 291 6.76 3.33 0.80
N LEU A 292 7.59 2.37 1.18
CA LEU A 292 9.05 2.50 1.20
C LEU A 292 9.61 2.90 -0.17
N SER A 293 8.87 2.64 -1.26
CA SER A 293 9.30 3.01 -2.61
C SER A 293 9.68 4.48 -2.74
N ALA A 294 9.00 5.39 -2.06
CA ALA A 294 9.39 6.79 -2.15
C ALA A 294 10.62 7.16 -1.32
N PHE A 295 10.93 6.42 -0.26
CA PHE A 295 12.17 6.63 0.48
C PHE A 295 13.35 6.16 -0.37
N VAL A 296 13.26 4.92 -0.86
CA VAL A 296 14.32 4.32 -1.69
C VAL A 296 14.53 5.09 -2.99
N LEU A 297 13.46 5.35 -3.75
CA LEU A 297 13.61 5.89 -5.10
C LEU A 297 13.92 7.39 -5.15
N ASN A 298 13.90 8.08 -4.01
CA ASN A 298 14.33 9.48 -3.91
C ASN A 298 15.69 9.63 -3.23
N ASP A 299 16.29 8.53 -2.74
CA ASP A 299 17.64 8.51 -2.19
C ASP A 299 18.64 7.99 -3.24
N SER A 300 19.56 8.86 -3.66
CA SER A 300 20.62 8.51 -4.61
C SER A 300 21.56 7.42 -4.09
N THR A 301 21.75 7.33 -2.77
CA THR A 301 22.60 6.32 -2.13
C THR A 301 21.93 4.95 -2.23
N ALA A 302 20.65 4.89 -1.86
CA ALA A 302 19.83 3.70 -2.01
C ALA A 302 19.77 3.21 -3.46
N LEU A 303 19.52 4.12 -4.42
CA LEU A 303 19.56 3.80 -5.84
C LEU A 303 20.93 3.31 -6.30
N SER A 304 22.02 3.88 -5.80
CA SER A 304 23.37 3.41 -6.14
C SER A 304 23.64 1.98 -5.65
N VAL A 305 23.20 1.65 -4.43
CA VAL A 305 23.31 0.28 -3.88
C VAL A 305 22.52 -0.71 -4.72
N ILE A 306 21.27 -0.37 -5.04
CA ILE A 306 20.42 -1.19 -5.92
C ILE A 306 21.07 -1.35 -7.30
N GLY A 307 21.61 -0.27 -7.84
CA GLY A 307 22.35 -0.26 -9.11
C GLY A 307 23.55 -1.19 -9.15
N ASN A 308 24.23 -1.38 -8.02
CA ASN A 308 25.33 -2.34 -7.91
C ASN A 308 24.82 -3.78 -7.97
N TRP A 309 23.73 -4.09 -7.28
CA TRP A 309 23.11 -5.41 -7.31
C TRP A 309 22.56 -5.76 -8.69
N VAL A 310 21.67 -4.93 -9.25
CA VAL A 310 21.04 -5.23 -10.55
C VAL A 310 22.04 -5.15 -11.71
N GLY A 311 23.12 -4.39 -11.53
CA GLY A 311 24.25 -4.33 -12.46
C GLY A 311 25.31 -5.42 -12.24
N ASN A 312 25.12 -6.35 -11.29
CA ASN A 312 26.07 -7.43 -11.03
C ASN A 312 26.17 -8.36 -12.28
N PRO A 313 27.37 -8.68 -12.78
CA PRO A 313 27.55 -9.58 -13.93
C PRO A 313 26.94 -10.98 -13.73
N GLN A 314 26.86 -11.44 -12.48
CA GLN A 314 26.28 -12.73 -12.10
C GLN A 314 24.79 -12.67 -11.76
N TYR A 315 24.15 -11.48 -11.84
CA TYR A 315 22.76 -11.28 -11.41
C TYR A 315 21.81 -12.36 -11.96
N GLN A 316 21.83 -12.59 -13.28
CA GLN A 316 20.94 -13.54 -13.93
C GLN A 316 21.17 -14.97 -13.41
N HIS A 317 22.44 -15.40 -13.34
CA HIS A 317 22.80 -16.71 -12.82
C HIS A 317 22.37 -16.88 -11.35
N LEU A 318 22.54 -15.85 -10.52
CA LEU A 318 22.15 -15.89 -9.11
C LEU A 318 20.63 -15.97 -8.92
N ILE A 319 19.85 -15.28 -9.76
CA ILE A 319 18.37 -15.34 -9.75
C ILE A 319 17.90 -16.72 -10.22
N GLU A 320 18.36 -17.19 -11.38
CA GLU A 320 17.91 -18.46 -11.99
C GLU A 320 18.22 -19.70 -11.12
N HIS A 321 19.27 -19.63 -10.31
CA HIS A 321 19.69 -20.72 -9.44
C HIS A 321 19.29 -20.51 -7.97
N ASN A 322 18.47 -19.51 -7.65
CA ASN A 322 18.06 -19.16 -6.29
C ASN A 322 19.25 -18.96 -5.32
N LYS A 323 20.33 -18.34 -5.81
CA LYS A 323 21.60 -18.08 -5.10
C LYS A 323 21.83 -16.60 -4.79
N VAL A 324 20.78 -15.77 -4.83
CA VAL A 324 20.90 -14.32 -4.56
C VAL A 324 21.54 -14.02 -3.20
N ALA A 325 21.31 -14.87 -2.20
CA ALA A 325 21.91 -14.75 -0.87
C ALA A 325 23.44 -14.92 -0.86
N ASP A 326 24.06 -15.44 -1.92
CA ASP A 326 25.51 -15.56 -2.05
C ASP A 326 26.17 -14.22 -2.44
N SER A 327 25.39 -13.23 -2.92
CA SER A 327 25.91 -11.93 -3.33
C SER A 327 25.92 -10.92 -2.17
N PRO A 328 27.07 -10.28 -1.87
CA PRO A 328 27.12 -9.21 -0.90
C PRO A 328 26.29 -7.99 -1.33
N GLU A 329 26.21 -7.68 -2.62
CA GLU A 329 25.41 -6.56 -3.15
C GLU A 329 23.92 -6.76 -2.90
N TYR A 330 23.41 -7.99 -2.99
CA TYR A 330 22.02 -8.31 -2.66
C TYR A 330 21.69 -7.95 -1.20
N TRP A 331 22.59 -8.27 -0.27
CA TRP A 331 22.37 -7.96 1.14
C TRP A 331 22.47 -6.48 1.49
N GLU A 332 23.30 -5.71 0.77
CA GLU A 332 23.26 -4.25 0.91
C GLU A 332 21.91 -3.68 0.42
N VAL A 333 21.30 -4.27 -0.61
CA VAL A 333 19.92 -3.92 -1.00
C VAL A 333 18.92 -4.25 0.11
N VAL A 334 19.07 -5.41 0.76
CA VAL A 334 18.24 -5.78 1.91
C VAL A 334 18.34 -4.76 3.04
N LEU A 335 19.56 -4.33 3.38
CA LEU A 335 19.78 -3.31 4.40
C LEU A 335 19.11 -1.98 4.05
N ILE A 336 19.24 -1.51 2.80
CA ILE A 336 18.60 -0.29 2.33
C ILE A 336 17.07 -0.37 2.44
N ILE A 337 16.48 -1.52 2.12
CA ILE A 337 15.03 -1.73 2.24
C ILE A 337 14.59 -1.73 3.71
N LEU A 338 15.35 -2.37 4.61
CA LEU A 338 15.09 -2.34 6.06
C LEU A 338 15.19 -0.93 6.66
N ILE A 339 16.19 -0.15 6.23
CA ILE A 339 16.34 1.26 6.63
C ILE A 339 15.11 2.04 6.16
N ALA A 340 14.77 1.97 4.87
CA ALA A 340 13.62 2.69 4.32
C ALA A 340 12.29 2.28 4.99
N ALA A 341 12.13 1.00 5.33
CA ALA A 341 10.98 0.50 6.08
C ALA A 341 10.89 1.12 7.48
N ASN A 342 12.01 1.20 8.20
CA ASN A 342 12.09 1.84 9.52
C ASN A 342 11.83 3.36 9.45
N GLU A 343 12.44 4.05 8.48
CA GLU A 343 12.21 5.49 8.28
C GLU A 343 10.73 5.78 8.01
N TYR A 344 10.09 4.93 7.21
CA TYR A 344 8.67 5.01 6.96
C TYR A 344 7.85 4.77 8.23
N LYS A 345 8.16 3.73 9.02
CA LYS A 345 7.49 3.46 10.31
C LYS A 345 7.60 4.64 11.27
N GLN A 346 8.78 5.23 11.42
CA GLN A 346 8.97 6.44 12.26
C GLN A 346 8.20 7.64 11.72
N SER A 347 8.20 7.84 10.40
CA SER A 347 7.42 8.92 9.78
C SER A 347 5.92 8.72 10.02
N HIS A 348 5.44 7.48 10.00
CA HIS A 348 4.05 7.15 10.28
C HIS A 348 3.70 7.42 11.75
N GLN A 349 4.53 6.96 12.68
CA GLN A 349 4.35 7.18 14.12
C GLN A 349 4.30 8.68 14.47
N LYS A 350 5.27 9.46 13.97
CA LYS A 350 5.26 10.93 14.15
C LYS A 350 3.99 11.58 13.61
N TRP A 351 3.46 11.04 12.50
CA TRP A 351 2.20 11.52 11.94
C TRP A 351 1.02 11.17 12.86
N ASP A 352 0.94 9.94 13.37
CA ASP A 352 -0.09 9.54 14.34
C ASP A 352 -0.03 10.39 15.63
N GLU A 353 1.16 10.62 16.17
CA GLU A 353 1.40 11.48 17.34
C GLU A 353 0.94 12.92 17.08
N SER A 354 1.27 13.47 15.90
CA SER A 354 0.88 14.83 15.52
C SER A 354 -0.63 15.04 15.42
N ARG A 355 -1.41 13.96 15.25
CA ARG A 355 -2.88 13.99 15.19
C ARG A 355 -3.55 13.97 16.57
N GLY A 356 -2.79 13.87 17.66
CA GLY A 356 -3.32 14.09 19.00
C GLY A 356 -3.45 12.85 19.89
N LYS A 357 -2.71 11.77 19.64
CA LYS A 357 -2.38 10.82 20.73
C LYS A 357 -1.28 11.44 21.59
N LYS A 358 -1.66 12.32 22.53
CA LYS A 358 -0.78 12.71 23.65
C LYS A 358 -0.68 11.54 24.64
N GLU A 359 -0.01 10.47 24.24
CA GLU A 359 0.64 9.58 25.21
C GLU A 359 2.11 9.52 24.84
N LEU A 360 2.89 10.30 25.59
CA LEU A 360 4.34 10.15 25.68
C LEU A 360 4.62 8.77 26.26
N VAL A 361 4.76 7.76 25.41
CA VAL A 361 5.34 6.47 25.80
C VAL A 361 6.82 6.52 25.47
N ASN A 362 7.62 6.77 26.51
CA ASN A 362 9.06 6.56 26.46
C ASN A 362 9.37 5.13 25.99
N SER A 363 10.46 4.98 25.23
CA SER A 363 11.05 3.70 24.80
C SER A 363 11.17 2.65 25.93
N PRO A 364 11.27 1.36 25.58
CA PRO A 364 10.46 0.28 26.13
C PRO A 364 10.87 -0.15 27.54
N LYS A 365 9.87 -0.32 28.41
CA LYS A 365 9.90 -1.32 29.47
C LYS A 365 8.65 -2.20 29.36
N VAL A 366 8.91 -3.49 29.50
CA VAL A 366 7.99 -4.63 29.42
C VAL A 366 6.75 -4.44 30.31
N ALA A 367 5.58 -4.75 29.71
CA ALA A 367 4.27 -5.12 30.26
C ALA A 367 3.68 -4.33 31.45
N HIS A 368 2.57 -3.61 31.22
CA HIS A 368 1.22 -4.08 31.52
C HIS A 368 0.16 -2.99 31.21
N GLU A 369 -0.95 -3.42 30.61
CA GLU A 369 -2.28 -2.81 30.63
C GLU A 369 -2.37 -1.29 30.39
N ALA A 370 -2.38 -0.90 29.11
CA ALA A 370 -2.94 0.38 28.70
C ALA A 370 -4.42 0.19 28.33
N SER A 371 -5.31 0.71 29.17
CA SER A 371 -6.73 0.90 28.87
C SER A 371 -6.89 1.82 27.66
N ILE A 372 -7.26 1.26 26.50
CA ILE A 372 -7.53 2.03 25.28
C ILE A 372 -8.90 2.71 25.42
N SER A 373 -8.93 4.05 25.52
CA SER A 373 -10.18 4.82 25.45
C SER A 373 -10.71 4.84 24.01
N ASN A 374 -11.97 4.46 23.83
CA ASN A 374 -12.60 4.07 22.56
C ASN A 374 -13.35 5.18 21.78
N ASP A 375 -12.97 6.46 21.92
CA ASP A 375 -13.68 7.55 21.23
C ASP A 375 -12.92 8.04 19.99
N LEU A 376 -13.43 7.72 18.79
CA LEU A 376 -13.00 8.37 17.55
C LEU A 376 -13.42 9.84 17.56
N SER A 377 -12.53 10.71 17.10
CA SER A 377 -12.81 12.15 17.07
C SER A 377 -13.81 12.49 15.96
N VAL A 378 -14.67 13.50 16.16
CA VAL A 378 -15.61 14.04 15.16
C VAL A 378 -14.92 14.30 13.80
N ALA A 379 -13.65 14.70 13.81
CA ALA A 379 -12.86 14.91 12.60
C ALA A 379 -12.68 13.62 11.77
N GLU A 380 -12.44 12.48 12.42
CA GLU A 380 -12.23 11.20 11.73
C GLU A 380 -13.51 10.69 11.07
N ASN A 381 -14.65 10.81 11.75
CA ASN A 381 -15.95 10.42 11.19
C ASN A 381 -16.31 11.23 9.93
N ILE A 382 -15.96 12.53 9.91
CA ILE A 382 -16.21 13.41 8.77
C ILE A 382 -15.29 13.10 7.61
N GLU A 383 -14.01 12.87 7.88
CA GLU A 383 -13.04 12.54 6.84
C GLU A 383 -13.36 11.20 6.18
N ASP A 384 -13.82 10.22 6.96
CA ASP A 384 -14.31 8.95 6.44
C ASP A 384 -15.60 9.09 5.64
N TYR A 385 -16.55 9.93 6.09
CA TYR A 385 -17.76 10.27 5.32
C TYR A 385 -17.40 10.87 3.95
N LEU A 386 -16.44 11.82 3.92
CA LEU A 386 -15.98 12.45 2.68
C LEU A 386 -15.31 11.43 1.75
N ALA A 387 -14.45 10.57 2.29
CA ALA A 387 -13.79 9.51 1.52
C ALA A 387 -14.78 8.50 0.93
N GLN A 388 -15.77 8.05 1.72
CA GLN A 388 -16.82 7.13 1.26
C GLN A 388 -17.64 7.69 0.09
N ARG A 389 -17.88 9.00 0.08
CA ARG A 389 -18.59 9.67 -1.02
C ARG A 389 -17.67 10.17 -2.13
N SER A 390 -16.40 9.78 -2.12
CA SER A 390 -15.40 10.21 -3.10
C SER A 390 -15.30 11.73 -3.23
N VAL A 391 -15.49 12.45 -2.12
CA VAL A 391 -15.41 13.90 -2.09
C VAL A 391 -13.96 14.31 -1.86
N PHE A 392 -13.32 14.80 -2.91
CA PHE A 392 -11.93 15.24 -2.89
C PHE A 392 -11.81 16.74 -3.20
N CYS A 393 -10.60 17.28 -3.03
CA CYS A 393 -10.28 18.62 -3.48
C CYS A 393 -10.40 18.72 -5.00
N GLU A 394 -11.15 19.70 -5.49
CA GLU A 394 -11.39 19.90 -6.93
C GLU A 394 -10.10 20.29 -7.67
N GLU A 395 -9.17 20.97 -7.00
CA GLU A 395 -7.93 21.46 -7.60
C GLU A 395 -6.86 20.38 -7.80
N CYS A 396 -6.81 19.37 -6.92
CA CYS A 396 -5.70 18.43 -6.92
C CYS A 396 -6.08 16.98 -6.63
N ALA A 397 -7.39 16.69 -6.54
CA ALA A 397 -7.93 15.42 -6.07
C ALA A 397 -7.39 14.98 -4.69
N GLY A 398 -6.79 15.92 -3.95
CA GLY A 398 -6.23 15.67 -2.63
C GLY A 398 -7.32 15.54 -1.58
N PHE A 399 -7.03 14.76 -0.53
CA PHE A 399 -7.97 14.55 0.56
C PHE A 399 -8.29 15.83 1.32
N LEU A 400 -9.54 15.94 1.75
CA LEU A 400 -10.05 17.04 2.52
C LEU A 400 -9.96 16.71 4.01
N GLU A 401 -9.39 17.63 4.78
CA GLU A 401 -9.32 17.64 6.23
C GLU A 401 -10.49 18.42 6.80
N TYR A 402 -11.12 17.90 7.84
CA TYR A 402 -12.14 18.64 8.56
C TYR A 402 -11.51 19.70 9.47
N GLN A 403 -12.03 20.93 9.43
CA GLN A 403 -11.56 22.02 10.30
C GLN A 403 -12.60 22.35 11.38
N ASN A 404 -13.81 22.71 10.95
CA ASN A 404 -14.95 22.99 11.82
C ASN A 404 -16.24 22.98 10.99
N HIS A 405 -17.39 23.20 11.64
CA HIS A 405 -18.67 23.33 10.96
C HIS A 405 -19.44 24.56 11.44
N LEU A 406 -20.39 25.01 10.62
CA LEU A 406 -21.41 25.99 10.97
C LEU A 406 -22.78 25.33 10.85
N ALA A 407 -23.51 25.23 11.97
CA ALA A 407 -24.88 24.73 11.98
C ALA A 407 -25.85 25.88 11.70
N THR A 408 -26.60 25.78 10.61
CA THR A 408 -27.68 26.73 10.25
C THR A 408 -28.96 25.94 10.09
N GLY A 409 -29.92 26.09 11.02
CA GLY A 409 -31.11 25.24 11.23
C GLY A 409 -31.76 24.64 9.97
N GLY A 410 -31.23 23.48 9.54
CA GLY A 410 -31.65 22.70 8.37
C GLY A 410 -30.50 22.20 7.46
N GLN A 411 -29.31 22.82 7.53
CA GLN A 411 -28.08 22.39 6.84
C GLN A 411 -26.86 22.71 7.70
N SER A 412 -25.91 21.78 7.75
CA SER A 412 -24.59 22.03 8.32
C SER A 412 -23.60 22.33 7.20
N VAL A 413 -22.77 23.35 7.37
CA VAL A 413 -21.67 23.66 6.45
C VAL A 413 -20.37 23.18 7.08
N LEU A 414 -19.74 22.18 6.47
CA LEU A 414 -18.41 21.71 6.84
C LEU A 414 -17.38 22.63 6.20
N ASN A 415 -16.50 23.21 7.01
CA ASN A 415 -15.32 23.90 6.52
C ASN A 415 -14.18 22.89 6.47
N LEU A 416 -13.68 22.67 5.27
CA LEU A 416 -12.70 21.66 4.93
C LEU A 416 -11.45 22.32 4.37
N ARG A 417 -10.30 21.68 4.55
CA ARG A 417 -9.04 22.11 3.98
C ARG A 417 -8.41 20.96 3.21
N CYS A 418 -8.03 21.17 1.96
CA CYS A 418 -7.27 20.18 1.22
C CYS A 418 -5.90 19.99 1.88
N ARG A 419 -5.59 18.77 2.28
CA ARG A 419 -4.28 18.42 2.86
C ARG A 419 -3.14 18.57 1.86
N SER A 420 -3.43 18.45 0.58
CA SER A 420 -2.40 18.41 -0.48
C SER A 420 -2.04 19.77 -1.05
N CYS A 421 -2.96 20.73 -1.08
CA CYS A 421 -2.74 22.08 -1.62
C CYS A 421 -3.14 23.20 -0.66
N GLY A 422 -3.69 22.88 0.51
CA GLY A 422 -4.10 23.85 1.51
C GLY A 422 -5.40 24.60 1.19
N GLN A 423 -6.02 24.36 0.02
CA GLN A 423 -7.23 25.04 -0.43
C GLN A 423 -8.39 24.79 0.52
N LYS A 424 -9.12 25.85 0.85
CA LYS A 424 -10.30 25.77 1.72
C LYS A 424 -11.52 25.46 0.86
N ARG A 425 -12.37 24.57 1.36
CA ARG A 425 -13.62 24.18 0.72
C ARG A 425 -14.72 24.17 1.77
N ASN A 426 -15.86 24.75 1.44
CA ASN A 426 -17.05 24.62 2.27
C ASN A 426 -17.99 23.62 1.60
N MET A 427 -18.48 22.65 2.35
CA MET A 427 -19.40 21.63 1.86
C MET A 427 -20.66 21.63 2.70
N LYS A 428 -21.81 21.72 2.04
CA LYS A 428 -23.11 21.54 2.68
C LYS A 428 -23.38 20.05 2.87
N ILE A 429 -23.78 19.67 4.07
CA ILE A 429 -24.25 18.33 4.40
C ILE A 429 -25.67 18.43 4.96
N GLU A 430 -26.51 17.47 4.58
CA GLU A 430 -27.88 17.38 5.09
C GLU A 430 -27.86 17.11 6.59
N SER A 431 -28.77 17.74 7.34
CA SER A 431 -28.82 17.58 8.80
C SER A 431 -28.98 16.12 9.25
N ALA A 432 -29.68 15.28 8.49
CA ALA A 432 -29.83 13.85 8.81
C ALA A 432 -28.51 13.05 8.64
N ASP A 433 -27.70 13.39 7.63
CA ASP A 433 -26.36 12.81 7.46
C ASP A 433 -25.39 13.38 8.49
N PHE A 434 -25.55 14.66 8.85
CA PHE A 434 -24.77 15.29 9.91
C PHE A 434 -25.06 14.63 11.26
N GLU A 435 -26.31 14.56 11.71
CA GLU A 435 -26.66 13.92 12.99
C GLU A 435 -26.16 12.47 13.08
N LYS A 436 -26.33 11.69 12.01
CA LYS A 436 -25.91 10.28 11.92
C LYS A 436 -24.40 10.03 12.04
N TYR A 437 -23.57 10.99 11.62
CA TYR A 437 -22.11 10.85 11.65
C TYR A 437 -21.46 11.70 12.76
N PHE A 438 -22.23 12.55 13.45
CA PHE A 438 -21.73 13.49 14.47
C PHE A 438 -22.24 13.19 15.87
N PHE A 439 -23.39 12.52 16.02
CA PHE A 439 -23.97 12.15 17.30
C PHE A 439 -24.38 10.67 17.26
N ASP A 440 -23.53 9.78 17.74
CA ASP A 440 -23.98 8.45 18.15
C ASP A 440 -24.37 8.52 19.64
N SER A 441 -25.44 7.82 19.99
CA SER A 441 -26.32 8.10 21.12
C SER A 441 -25.74 7.80 22.50
N SER A 442 -25.16 8.81 23.18
CA SER A 442 -24.97 8.77 24.65
C SER A 442 -25.33 10.04 25.42
N ASP A 443 -25.71 11.15 24.77
CA ASP A 443 -26.07 12.42 25.45
C ASP A 443 -27.55 12.83 25.29
N ALA A 444 -28.45 11.86 25.07
CA ALA A 444 -29.90 12.11 25.02
C ALA A 444 -30.61 12.02 26.39
N ASP A 445 -29.89 11.73 27.48
CA ASP A 445 -30.41 11.72 28.85
C ASP A 445 -29.69 12.76 29.73
N CYS A 446 -29.95 14.03 29.45
CA CYS A 446 -29.85 15.12 30.43
C CYS A 446 -30.93 16.17 30.10
N LYS A 447 -32.13 15.92 30.61
CA LYS A 447 -33.13 16.96 30.89
C LYS A 447 -33.22 17.17 32.39
#